data_AF-A0A377U3T3-F1
#
_entry.id   AF-A0A377U3T3-F1
#
_cell.length_a   1.000
_cell.length_b   1.000
_cell.length_c   1.000
_cell.angle_alpha   90.00
_cell.angle_beta   90.00
_cell.angle_gamma   90.00
#
_symmetry.space_group_name_H-M   'P 1'
#
loop_
_entity.id
_entity.type
_entity.pdbx_description
1 polymer ?
#
loop_
_entity_poly.entity_id
_entity_poly.type
_entity_poly.pdbx_seq_one_letter_code
_entity_poly.pdbx_strand_id
1 'polypeptide(L)'
;MMNDSLCRIIAGELQARAEQVEAAVRLLDEGNTVPFIARYRKEVTGGLDDTQLRNLETRLGYLRELEDRRQAILKSIAEQGKLTDALEKAINTTLSKTELEDLYLPYKPKRRTRGQIAIEAGLEPLADLLWNEPAHDPGSGGRKIY
;
A
#
# COMPACT_ATOMS: atom_id res chain seq x y z
N MET A 1 13.28 -2.35 13.36
CA MET A 1 11.94 -2.71 13.87
C MET A 1 11.00 -3.26 12.79
N MET A 2 10.68 -2.54 11.70
CA MET A 2 9.79 -3.07 10.64
C MET A 2 10.48 -4.15 9.80
N ASN A 3 11.71 -3.89 9.34
CA ASN A 3 12.53 -4.89 8.64
C ASN A 3 12.79 -6.13 9.51
N ASP A 4 12.98 -5.98 10.83
CA ASP A 4 13.29 -7.08 11.75
C ASP A 4 12.15 -8.12 11.79
N SER A 5 10.88 -7.67 11.76
CA SER A 5 9.73 -8.58 11.72
C SER A 5 9.65 -9.35 10.38
N LEU A 6 9.85 -8.64 9.26
CA LEU A 6 9.87 -9.28 7.94
C LEU A 6 11.01 -10.29 7.81
N CYS A 7 12.19 -9.94 8.32
CA CYS A 7 13.36 -10.84 8.32
C CYS A 7 13.08 -12.12 9.10
N ARG A 8 12.38 -12.05 10.23
CA ARG A 8 12.00 -13.24 11.02
C ARG A 8 11.03 -14.15 10.27
N ILE A 9 10.03 -13.58 9.60
CA ILE A 9 9.07 -14.34 8.79
C ILE A 9 9.83 -15.09 7.68
N ILE A 10 10.63 -14.38 6.91
CA ILE A 10 11.40 -14.95 5.80
C ILE A 10 12.41 -15.98 6.30
N ALA A 11 13.07 -15.74 7.44
CA ALA A 11 14.00 -16.70 8.04
C ALA A 11 13.33 -18.03 8.35
N GLY A 12 12.10 -18.00 8.91
CA GLY A 12 11.30 -19.19 9.14
C GLY A 12 10.91 -19.92 7.84
N GLU A 13 10.50 -19.17 6.82
CA GLU A 13 10.11 -19.72 5.50
C GLU A 13 11.30 -20.35 4.74
N LEU A 14 12.50 -19.76 4.85
CA LEU A 14 13.71 -20.23 4.17
C LEU A 14 14.56 -21.22 5.00
N GLN A 15 14.15 -21.52 6.23
CA GLN A 15 14.95 -22.29 7.20
C GLN A 15 16.38 -21.73 7.38
N ALA A 16 16.49 -20.40 7.38
CA ALA A 16 17.74 -19.67 7.54
C ALA A 16 17.76 -18.95 8.89
N ARG A 17 18.95 -18.52 9.35
CA ARG A 17 19.04 -17.66 10.54
C ARG A 17 18.60 -16.24 10.18
N ALA A 18 17.94 -15.56 11.13
CA ALA A 18 17.48 -14.17 10.94
C ALA A 18 18.62 -13.24 10.51
N GLU A 19 19.80 -13.38 11.11
CA GLU A 19 21.01 -12.61 10.77
C GLU A 19 21.43 -12.76 9.29
N GLN A 20 21.26 -13.95 8.70
CA GLN A 20 21.58 -14.21 7.29
C GLN A 20 20.61 -13.47 6.38
N VAL A 21 19.33 -13.50 6.73
CA VAL A 21 18.27 -12.78 6.01
C VAL A 21 18.48 -11.28 6.14
N GLU A 22 18.75 -10.76 7.34
CA GLU A 22 19.03 -9.34 7.58
C GLU A 22 20.23 -8.85 6.75
N ALA A 23 21.31 -9.63 6.71
CA ALA A 23 22.48 -9.30 5.90
C ALA A 23 22.16 -9.28 4.39
N ALA A 24 21.40 -10.25 3.90
CA ALA A 24 20.96 -10.30 2.50
C ALA A 24 20.01 -9.14 2.14
N VAL A 25 19.04 -8.84 3.01
CA VAL A 25 18.12 -7.70 2.87
C VAL A 25 18.89 -6.39 2.76
N ARG A 26 19.88 -6.16 3.64
CA ARG A 26 20.72 -4.97 3.58
C ARG A 26 21.45 -4.85 2.24
N LEU A 27 22.02 -5.94 1.73
CA LEU A 27 22.70 -5.93 0.44
C LEU A 27 21.74 -5.63 -0.72
N LEU A 28 20.52 -6.19 -0.70
CA LEU A 28 19.48 -5.89 -1.70
C LEU A 28 19.05 -4.41 -1.63
N ASP A 29 18.90 -3.87 -0.42
CA ASP A 29 18.54 -2.45 -0.20
C ASP A 29 19.63 -1.49 -0.66
N GLU A 30 20.90 -1.91 -0.59
CA GLU A 30 22.05 -1.21 -1.19
C GLU A 30 22.10 -1.31 -2.73
N GLY A 31 21.16 -2.04 -3.35
CA GLY A 31 21.05 -2.19 -4.80
C GLY A 31 21.88 -3.33 -5.39
N ASN A 32 22.43 -4.23 -4.56
CA ASN A 32 23.11 -5.42 -5.07
C ASN A 32 22.10 -6.42 -5.65
N THR A 33 22.43 -7.06 -6.77
CA THR A 33 21.57 -8.08 -7.38
C THR A 33 21.78 -9.46 -6.75
N VAL A 34 20.77 -10.34 -6.82
CA VAL A 34 20.90 -11.73 -6.32
C VAL A 34 22.12 -12.46 -6.88
N PRO A 35 22.40 -12.45 -8.21
CA PRO A 35 23.60 -13.11 -8.74
C PRO A 35 24.90 -12.53 -8.20
N PHE A 36 24.95 -11.22 -7.95
CA PHE A 36 26.12 -10.57 -7.36
C PHE A 36 26.32 -11.01 -5.90
N ILE A 37 25.25 -11.02 -5.10
CA ILE A 37 25.29 -11.43 -3.69
C ILE A 37 25.73 -12.90 -3.60
N ALA A 38 25.11 -13.79 -4.37
CA ALA A 38 25.40 -15.23 -4.37
C ALA A 38 26.87 -15.52 -4.69
N ARG A 39 27.47 -14.72 -5.59
CA ARG A 39 28.84 -14.94 -6.07
C ARG A 39 29.92 -14.23 -5.24
N TYR A 40 29.64 -13.02 -4.76
CA TYR A 40 30.67 -12.13 -4.19
C TYR A 40 30.42 -11.73 -2.73
N ARG A 41 29.24 -12.04 -2.16
CA ARG A 41 28.87 -11.69 -0.78
C ARG A 41 28.46 -12.90 0.07
N LYS A 42 28.84 -14.11 -0.36
CA LYS A 42 28.49 -15.38 0.30
C LYS A 42 28.84 -15.41 1.80
N GLU A 43 30.01 -14.90 2.17
CA GLU A 43 30.43 -14.85 3.58
C GLU A 43 29.56 -13.89 4.41
N VAL A 44 29.12 -12.78 3.80
CA VAL A 44 28.30 -11.76 4.47
C VAL A 44 26.89 -12.30 4.76
N THR A 45 26.34 -13.10 3.86
CA THR A 45 25.03 -13.75 4.04
C THR A 45 25.11 -15.07 4.79
N GLY A 46 26.30 -15.47 5.26
CA GLY A 46 26.52 -16.74 5.94
C GLY A 46 26.22 -17.97 5.07
N GLY A 47 26.38 -17.84 3.74
CA GLY A 47 26.30 -18.97 2.82
C GLY A 47 24.95 -19.18 2.14
N LEU A 48 24.02 -18.21 2.15
CA LEU A 48 22.77 -18.32 1.39
C LEU A 48 23.04 -18.57 -0.10
N ASP A 49 22.40 -19.58 -0.68
CA ASP A 49 22.54 -19.93 -2.09
C ASP A 49 21.63 -19.08 -3.00
N ASP A 50 21.81 -19.21 -4.33
CA ASP A 50 21.05 -18.43 -5.33
C ASP A 50 19.53 -18.68 -5.22
N THR A 51 19.10 -19.90 -4.90
CA THR A 51 17.68 -20.23 -4.77
C THR A 51 17.09 -19.58 -3.52
N GLN A 52 17.79 -19.65 -2.39
CA GLN A 52 17.39 -18.98 -1.16
C GLN A 52 17.34 -17.46 -1.34
N LEU A 53 18.31 -16.86 -2.03
CA LEU A 53 18.35 -15.42 -2.28
C LEU A 53 17.22 -14.94 -3.21
N ARG A 54 16.86 -15.71 -4.26
CA ARG A 54 15.71 -15.39 -5.13
C ARG A 54 14.39 -15.48 -4.39
N ASN A 55 14.23 -16.51 -3.57
CA ASN A 55 13.03 -16.67 -2.74
C ASN A 55 12.93 -15.53 -1.72
N LEU A 56 14.05 -15.15 -1.08
CA LEU A 56 14.14 -14.00 -0.19
C LEU A 56 13.72 -12.71 -0.89
N GLU A 57 14.30 -12.39 -2.05
CA GLU A 57 14.01 -11.16 -2.81
C GLU A 57 12.51 -11.08 -3.16
N THR A 58 11.96 -12.16 -3.71
CA THR A 58 10.54 -12.24 -4.07
C THR A 58 9.64 -12.03 -2.85
N ARG A 59 9.98 -12.70 -1.75
CA ARG A 59 9.18 -12.67 -0.54
C ARG A 59 9.25 -11.32 0.18
N LEU A 60 10.44 -10.73 0.24
CA LEU A 60 10.67 -9.40 0.80
C LEU A 60 9.83 -8.36 0.05
N GLY A 61 9.82 -8.40 -1.28
CA GLY A 61 8.98 -7.53 -2.10
C GLY A 61 7.50 -7.67 -1.76
N TYR A 62 6.98 -8.91 -1.73
CA TYR A 62 5.59 -9.15 -1.34
C TYR A 62 5.24 -8.57 0.03
N LEU A 63 6.09 -8.82 1.03
CA LEU A 63 5.84 -8.41 2.41
C LEU A 63 5.91 -6.90 2.58
N ARG A 64 6.83 -6.21 1.87
CA ARG A 64 6.89 -4.75 1.83
C ARG A 64 5.61 -4.15 1.23
N GLU A 65 5.17 -4.65 0.08
CA GLU A 65 3.93 -4.20 -0.55
C GLU A 65 2.70 -4.45 0.34
N LEU A 66 2.66 -5.59 1.03
CA LEU A 66 1.60 -5.89 2.00
C LEU A 66 1.60 -4.87 3.14
N GLU A 67 2.78 -4.54 3.68
CA GLU A 67 2.92 -3.61 4.80
C GLU A 67 2.59 -2.17 4.42
N ASP A 68 3.07 -1.70 3.26
CA ASP A 68 2.71 -0.39 2.72
C ASP A 68 1.19 -0.28 2.55
N ARG A 69 0.56 -1.33 2.02
CA ARG A 69 -0.88 -1.40 1.86
C ARG A 69 -1.61 -1.42 3.20
N ARG A 70 -1.09 -2.15 4.18
CA ARG A 70 -1.62 -2.24 5.55
C ARG A 70 -1.66 -0.88 6.22
N GLN A 71 -0.57 -0.12 6.15
CA GLN A 71 -0.48 1.22 6.71
C GLN A 71 -1.48 2.18 6.05
N ALA A 72 -1.62 2.12 4.73
CA ALA A 72 -2.60 2.93 4.00
C ALA A 72 -4.04 2.61 4.43
N ILE A 73 -4.36 1.34 4.63
CA ILE A 73 -5.68 0.88 5.10
C ILE A 73 -5.93 1.34 6.54
N LEU A 74 -5.00 1.11 7.45
CA LEU A 74 -5.11 1.55 8.85
C LEU A 74 -5.37 3.05 8.92
N LYS A 75 -4.58 3.84 8.19
CA LYS A 75 -4.76 5.29 8.11
C LYS A 75 -6.15 5.65 7.58
N SER A 76 -6.59 5.05 6.48
CA SER A 76 -7.90 5.35 5.89
C SER A 76 -9.08 5.02 6.81
N ILE A 77 -8.98 3.94 7.60
CA ILE A 77 -10.02 3.54 8.56
C ILE A 77 -9.98 4.45 9.81
N ALA A 78 -8.77 4.80 10.28
CA ALA A 78 -8.58 5.71 11.40
C ALA A 78 -9.12 7.11 11.11
N GLU A 79 -8.89 7.64 9.89
CA GLU A 79 -9.43 8.93 9.43
C GLU A 79 -10.97 8.96 9.41
N GLN A 80 -11.62 7.80 9.31
CA GLN A 80 -13.08 7.68 9.41
C GLN A 80 -13.57 7.53 10.86
N GLY A 81 -12.67 7.43 11.84
CA GLY A 81 -13.01 7.16 13.24
C GLY A 81 -13.56 5.75 13.49
N LYS A 82 -13.29 4.80 12.58
CA LYS A 82 -13.85 3.43 12.61
C LYS A 82 -12.84 2.36 12.99
N LEU A 83 -11.60 2.74 13.30
CA LEU A 83 -10.56 1.78 13.66
C LEU A 83 -10.75 1.33 15.11
N THR A 84 -11.20 0.09 15.30
CA THR A 84 -11.31 -0.54 16.62
C THR A 84 -10.07 -1.37 16.90
N ASP A 85 -9.73 -1.59 18.17
CA ASP A 85 -8.58 -2.40 18.58
C ASP A 85 -8.62 -3.82 17.98
N ALA A 86 -9.81 -4.41 17.88
CA ALA A 86 -9.99 -5.73 17.29
C ALA A 86 -9.70 -5.73 15.79
N LEU A 87 -10.14 -4.70 15.07
CA LEU A 87 -9.90 -4.54 13.64
C LEU A 87 -8.44 -4.21 13.36
N GLU A 88 -7.84 -3.31 14.14
CA GLU A 88 -6.41 -2.99 14.06
C GLU A 88 -5.57 -4.25 14.26
N LYS A 89 -5.88 -5.06 15.28
CA LYS A 89 -5.19 -6.33 15.50
C LYS A 89 -5.34 -7.29 14.32
N ALA A 90 -6.56 -7.47 13.81
CA ALA A 90 -6.79 -8.33 12.65
C ALA A 90 -6.00 -7.85 11.43
N ILE A 91 -6.05 -6.55 11.15
CA ILE A 91 -5.28 -5.90 10.10
C ILE A 91 -3.77 -6.07 10.34
N ASN A 92 -3.25 -5.98 11.56
CA ASN A 92 -1.82 -6.15 11.83
C ASN A 92 -1.32 -7.60 11.71
N THR A 93 -2.20 -8.58 11.92
CA THR A 93 -1.80 -10.00 11.92
C THR A 93 -1.89 -10.70 10.57
N THR A 94 -2.66 -10.18 9.61
CA THR A 94 -2.81 -10.86 8.32
C THR A 94 -1.53 -10.83 7.48
N LEU A 95 -1.21 -11.97 6.86
CA LEU A 95 -0.10 -12.13 5.92
C LEU A 95 -0.58 -12.24 4.46
N SER A 96 -1.89 -12.09 4.22
CA SER A 96 -2.53 -12.24 2.92
C SER A 96 -3.03 -10.90 2.40
N LYS A 97 -2.60 -10.51 1.20
CA LYS A 97 -3.12 -9.32 0.52
C LYS A 97 -4.63 -9.39 0.30
N THR A 98 -5.18 -10.58 0.05
CA THR A 98 -6.62 -10.77 -0.14
C THR A 98 -7.39 -10.51 1.15
N GLU A 99 -6.99 -11.15 2.25
CA GLU A 99 -7.63 -10.94 3.56
C GLU A 99 -7.52 -9.48 4.01
N LEU A 100 -6.38 -8.83 3.73
CA LEU A 100 -6.18 -7.42 4.02
C LEU A 100 -7.19 -6.54 3.26
N GLU A 101 -7.45 -6.81 1.98
CA GLU A 101 -8.47 -6.10 1.22
C GLU A 101 -9.89 -6.41 1.69
N ASP A 102 -10.17 -7.66 2.07
CA ASP A 102 -11.49 -8.06 2.58
C ASP A 102 -11.81 -7.34 3.89
N LEU A 103 -10.83 -7.20 4.79
CA LEU A 103 -10.96 -6.41 6.02
C LEU A 103 -11.21 -4.92 5.72
N TYR A 104 -10.61 -4.40 4.66
CA TYR A 104 -10.78 -3.00 4.26
C TYR A 104 -12.08 -2.73 3.50
N LEU A 105 -12.66 -3.72 2.82
CA LEU A 105 -13.78 -3.57 1.91
C LEU A 105 -14.96 -2.77 2.49
N PRO A 106 -15.40 -2.97 3.75
CA PRO A 106 -16.51 -2.20 4.34
C PRO A 106 -16.20 -0.71 4.54
N TYR A 107 -14.92 -0.33 4.59
CA TYR A 107 -14.44 1.01 4.89
C TYR A 107 -13.93 1.74 3.64
N LYS A 108 -13.81 1.04 2.52
CA LYS A 108 -13.32 1.61 1.26
C LYS A 108 -14.20 2.79 0.85
N PRO A 109 -13.68 4.02 0.78
CA PRO A 109 -14.46 5.18 0.38
C PRO A 109 -15.08 4.96 -0.99
N LYS A 110 -16.38 5.25 -1.12
CA LYS A 110 -17.02 5.26 -2.43
C LYS A 110 -16.37 6.36 -3.28
N ARG A 111 -16.05 6.05 -4.53
CA ARG A 111 -15.47 7.04 -5.45
C ARG A 111 -16.43 8.22 -5.53
N ARG A 112 -15.95 9.41 -5.15
CA ARG A 112 -16.65 10.65 -5.46
C ARG A 112 -16.65 10.83 -6.97
N THR A 113 -17.84 10.96 -7.55
CA THR A 113 -17.95 11.22 -8.98
C THR A 113 -17.56 12.67 -9.27
N ARG A 114 -17.13 12.98 -10.50
CA ARG A 114 -16.94 14.37 -10.94
C ARG A 114 -18.20 15.21 -10.73
N GLY A 115 -19.38 14.60 -10.87
CA GLY A 115 -20.66 15.23 -10.56
C GLY A 115 -20.82 15.58 -9.09
N GLN A 116 -20.50 14.68 -8.15
CA GLN A 116 -20.53 14.97 -6.71
C GLN A 116 -19.57 16.10 -6.32
N ILE A 117 -18.37 16.10 -6.90
CA ILE A 117 -17.39 17.18 -6.69
C ILE A 117 -17.92 18.52 -7.23
N ALA A 118 -18.61 18.50 -8.38
CA ALA A 118 -19.21 19.70 -8.97
C ALA A 118 -20.40 20.22 -8.14
N ILE A 119 -21.25 19.33 -7.63
CA ILE A 119 -22.38 19.67 -6.74
C ILE A 119 -21.86 20.31 -5.45
N GLU A 120 -20.86 19.71 -4.81
CA GLU A 120 -20.22 20.27 -3.60
C GLU A 120 -19.52 21.62 -3.85
N ALA A 121 -19.05 21.85 -5.07
CA ALA A 121 -18.50 23.13 -5.49
C ALA A 121 -19.58 24.19 -5.81
N GLY A 122 -20.86 23.87 -5.61
CA GLY A 122 -22.00 24.75 -5.86
C GLY A 122 -22.39 24.88 -7.34
N LEU A 123 -21.99 23.94 -8.19
CA LEU A 123 -22.28 23.97 -9.63
C LEU A 123 -23.65 23.35 -9.99
N GLU A 124 -24.36 22.77 -9.02
CA GLU A 124 -25.67 22.16 -9.21
C GLU A 124 -26.72 23.16 -9.76
N PRO A 125 -26.86 24.39 -9.23
CA PRO A 125 -27.84 25.35 -9.74
C PRO A 125 -27.54 25.82 -11.18
N LEU A 126 -26.25 25.91 -11.55
CA LEU A 126 -25.83 26.27 -12.89
C LEU A 126 -26.11 25.14 -13.88
N ALA A 127 -25.90 23.89 -13.47
CA ALA A 127 -26.23 22.72 -14.28
C ALA A 127 -27.74 22.63 -14.54
N ASP A 128 -28.57 22.85 -13.51
CA ASP A 128 -30.03 22.86 -13.63
C ASP A 128 -30.54 23.98 -14.54
N LEU A 129 -29.93 25.17 -14.47
CA LEU A 129 -30.28 26.30 -15.33
C LEU A 129 -29.98 26.00 -16.80
N LEU A 130 -28.77 25.53 -17.13
CA LEU A 130 -28.39 25.20 -18.50
C LEU A 130 -29.21 24.04 -19.07
N TRP A 131 -29.65 23.10 -18.22
CA TRP A 131 -30.48 21.98 -18.63
C TRP A 131 -31.92 22.40 -18.95
N ASN A 132 -32.51 23.27 -18.13
CA ASN A 132 -33.90 23.71 -18.30
C ASN A 132 -34.06 24.88 -19.27
N GLU A 133 -32.99 25.66 -19.50
CA GLU A 133 -32.99 26.82 -20.40
C GLU A 133 -31.82 26.73 -21.42
N PRO A 134 -31.96 25.93 -22.49
CA PRO A 134 -30.86 25.65 -23.44
C PRO A 134 -30.37 26.88 -24.22
N ALA A 135 -31.11 27.99 -24.17
CA ALA A 135 -30.77 29.26 -24.81
C ALA A 135 -29.75 30.09 -24.00
N HIS A 136 -29.42 29.69 -22.77
CA HIS A 136 -28.40 30.36 -21.95
C HIS A 136 -26.99 30.06 -22.45
N ASP A 137 -26.16 31.10 -22.57
CA ASP A 137 -24.75 30.98 -22.93
C ASP A 137 -23.95 30.35 -21.77
N PRO A 138 -23.32 29.17 -21.97
CA PRO A 138 -22.52 28.50 -20.95
C PRO A 138 -21.36 29.35 -20.39
N GLY A 139 -20.89 30.35 -21.15
CA GLY A 139 -19.78 31.23 -20.75
C GLY A 139 -20.17 32.34 -19.76
N SER A 140 -21.46 32.61 -19.60
CA SER A 140 -21.94 33.81 -18.88
C SER A 140 -22.06 33.62 -17.35
N GLY A 141 -22.23 32.39 -16.86
CA GLY A 141 -22.43 32.09 -15.42
C GLY A 141 -21.17 31.78 -14.60
N GLY A 142 -19.99 31.70 -15.23
CA GLY A 142 -18.75 31.21 -14.61
C GLY A 142 -17.89 32.23 -13.87
N ARG A 143 -18.37 33.45 -13.60
CA ARG A 143 -17.57 34.44 -12.86
C ARG A 143 -17.82 34.29 -11.35
N LYS A 144 -16.91 33.57 -10.69
CA LYS A 144 -16.69 33.74 -9.24
C LYS A 144 -16.43 35.21 -8.96
N ILE A 145 -17.39 35.85 -8.28
CA ILE A 145 -17.17 37.06 -7.49
C ILE A 145 -16.17 36.69 -6.39
N TYR A 146 -15.03 37.40 -6.37
CA TYR A 146 -13.94 37.25 -5.40
C TYR A 146 -14.40 37.68 -4.00
#